data_AF-L9X3S7-F1
#
_entry.id   AF-L9X3S7-F1
#
_cell.length_a   1.000
_cell.length_b   1.000
_cell.length_c   1.000
_cell.angle_alpha   90.00
_cell.angle_beta   90.00
_cell.angle_gamma   90.00
#
_symmetry.space_group_name_H-M   'P 1'
#
loop_
_entity.id
_entity.type
_entity.pdbx_description
1 polymer ?
#
loop_
_entity_poly.entity_id
_entity_poly.type
_entity_poly.pdbx_seq_one_letter_code
_entity_poly.pdbx_strand_id
1 'polypeptide(L)' 'MEDLSSYEVGDTVRDIRGDGNEYEIVEKELSSVGKVSAVVVKPVGEDDAETRVRIPQSEWSDTWTA' A
#
# COMPACT_ATOMS: atom_id res chain seq x y z
N MET A 1 1.63 13.05 -9.36
CA MET A 1 0.90 11.76 -9.36
C MET A 1 1.97 10.69 -9.21
N GLU A 2 2.15 10.22 -7.99
CA GLU A 2 3.13 9.17 -7.68
C GLU A 2 2.42 7.83 -7.80
N ASP A 3 2.86 7.02 -8.77
CA ASP A 3 2.31 5.69 -9.02
C ASP A 3 2.86 4.72 -7.97
N LEU A 4 2.05 3.76 -7.54
CA LEU A 4 2.47 2.73 -6.58
C LEU A 4 3.57 1.79 -7.13
N SER A 5 3.85 1.86 -8.43
CA SER A 5 5.04 1.27 -9.03
C SER A 5 6.35 1.91 -8.56
N SER A 6 6.33 3.17 -8.11
CA SER A 6 7.53 3.90 -7.67
C SER A 6 7.97 3.55 -6.25
N TYR A 7 7.04 3.15 -5.38
CA TYR A 7 7.38 2.73 -4.03
C TYR A 7 8.11 1.38 -4.05
N GLU A 8 8.78 0.97 -2.99
CA GLU A 8 9.41 -0.34 -2.89
C GLU A 8 8.88 -1.12 -1.69
N VAL A 9 9.21 -2.41 -1.59
CA VAL A 9 8.94 -3.16 -0.36
C VAL A 9 9.85 -2.60 0.74
N GLY A 10 9.28 -2.29 1.89
CA GLY A 10 9.91 -1.54 2.98
C GLY A 10 9.64 -0.03 2.95
N ASP A 11 8.99 0.47 1.91
CA ASP A 11 8.61 1.89 1.85
C ASP A 11 7.37 2.16 2.72
N THR A 12 7.28 3.38 3.27
CA THR A 12 6.20 3.76 4.19
C THR A 12 5.29 4.79 3.53
N VAL A 13 4.00 4.53 3.59
CA VAL A 13 2.95 5.25 2.88
C VAL A 13 1.82 5.59 3.85
N ARG A 14 1.35 6.83 3.80
CA ARG A 14 0.30 7.34 4.69
C ARG A 14 -1.03 7.43 3.97
N ASP A 15 -2.11 7.32 4.75
CA ASP A 15 -3.47 7.62 4.33
C ASP A 15 -3.98 6.73 3.17
N ILE A 16 -3.48 5.50 3.06
CA ILE A 16 -3.79 4.64 1.90
C ILE A 16 -5.30 4.45 1.70
N ARG A 17 -6.02 4.38 2.81
CA ARG A 17 -7.46 4.16 2.89
C ARG A 17 -8.28 5.42 3.25
N GLY A 18 -7.62 6.56 3.46
CA GLY A 18 -8.26 7.78 3.96
C GLY A 18 -8.47 7.82 5.48
N ASP A 19 -7.80 6.93 6.23
CA ASP A 19 -7.92 6.81 7.70
C ASP A 19 -6.85 7.62 8.47
N GLY A 20 -5.94 8.31 7.78
CA GLY A 20 -4.84 9.08 8.36
C GLY A 20 -3.66 8.25 8.89
N ASN A 21 -3.73 6.91 8.81
CA ASN A 21 -2.71 6.00 9.32
C ASN A 21 -1.55 5.79 8.35
N GLU A 22 -0.38 5.44 8.90
CA GLU A 22 0.83 5.06 8.15
C GLU A 22 0.92 3.55 8.02
N TYR A 23 1.35 3.08 6.85
CA TYR A 23 1.52 1.68 6.55
C TYR A 23 2.84 1.45 5.80
N GLU A 24 3.51 0.34 6.08
CA GLU A 24 4.72 -0.10 5.38
C GLU A 24 4.34 -1.13 4.32
N ILE A 25 4.87 -0.99 3.10
CA ILE A 25 4.68 -1.96 2.03
C ILE A 25 5.49 -3.22 2.34
N VAL A 26 4.82 -4.33 2.60
CA VAL A 26 5.49 -5.60 2.89
C VAL A 26 5.55 -6.52 1.67
N GLU A 27 4.61 -6.38 0.73
CA GLU A 27 4.58 -7.19 -0.50
C GLU A 27 3.89 -6.44 -1.64
N LYS A 28 4.29 -6.77 -2.87
CA LYS A 28 3.64 -6.29 -4.10
C LYS A 28 3.17 -7.46 -4.93
N GLU A 29 1.89 -7.47 -5.25
CA GLU A 29 1.33 -8.43 -6.19
C GLU A 29 1.38 -7.83 -7.59
N LEU A 30 2.03 -8.53 -8.51
CA LEU A 30 2.10 -8.16 -9.92
C LEU A 30 1.03 -8.90 -10.71
N SER A 31 0.34 -8.19 -11.59
CA SER A 31 -0.51 -8.74 -12.63
C SER A 31 0.33 -9.50 -13.67
N SER A 32 -0.32 -10.37 -14.46
CA SER A 32 0.32 -11.09 -15.57
C SER A 32 0.96 -10.19 -16.64
N VAL A 33 0.62 -8.89 -16.65
CA VAL A 33 1.19 -7.85 -17.52
C VAL A 33 2.35 -7.06 -16.88
N GLY A 34 2.85 -7.49 -15.72
CA GLY A 34 3.97 -6.85 -15.02
C GLY A 34 3.64 -5.54 -14.31
N LYS A 35 2.35 -5.19 -14.20
CA LYS A 35 1.86 -4.02 -13.45
C LYS A 35 1.45 -4.43 -12.04
N VAL A 36 1.66 -3.56 -11.06
CA VAL A 36 1.21 -3.81 -9.67
C VAL A 36 -0.33 -3.92 -9.67
N SER A 37 -0.85 -5.05 -9.21
CA SER A 37 -2.28 -5.36 -9.10
C SER A 37 -2.83 -5.08 -7.71
N ALA A 38 -2.00 -5.28 -6.70
CA ALA A 38 -2.31 -5.05 -5.31
C ALA A 38 -1.01 -4.87 -4.52
N VAL A 39 -1.10 -4.22 -3.36
CA VAL A 39 -0.03 -4.19 -2.37
C VAL A 39 -0.52 -4.75 -1.06
N VAL A 40 0.35 -5.48 -0.37
CA VAL A 40 0.13 -5.86 1.02
C VAL A 40 0.92 -4.89 1.86
N VAL A 41 0.24 -4.27 2.81
CA VAL A 41 0.83 -3.29 3.72
C VAL A 41 0.62 -3.72 5.16
N LYS A 42 1.43 -3.16 6.05
CA LYS A 42 1.35 -3.38 7.48
C LYS A 42 1.27 -2.03 8.19
N PRO A 43 0.34 -1.80 9.14
CA PRO A 43 0.28 -0.54 9.87
C PRO A 43 1.58 -0.32 10.66
N VAL A 44 2.12 0.90 10.57
CA VAL A 44 3.31 1.31 11.32
C VAL A 44 2.84 1.86 12.66
N GLY A 45 3.29 1.24 13.76
CA GLY A 45 2.99 1.70 15.12
C GLY A 45 1.78 1.04 15.80
N GLU A 46 1.05 0.14 15.12
CA GLU A 46 0.18 -0.82 15.81
C GLU A 46 1.05 -1.97 16.35
N ASP A 47 0.87 -2.31 17.63
CA ASP A 47 1.53 -3.45 18.30
C ASP A 47 1.18 -4.79 17.63
N ASP A 48 0.13 -4.80 16.82
CA ASP A 48 -0.33 -5.95 16.06
C ASP A 48 0.51 -6.14 14.78
N ALA A 49 1.74 -6.59 14.99
CA ALA A 49 2.74 -6.81 13.94
C ALA A 49 2.30 -7.82 12.85
N GLU A 50 1.23 -8.57 13.09
CA GLU A 50 0.67 -9.60 12.22
C GLU A 50 -0.46 -9.08 11.31
N THR A 51 -0.95 -7.86 11.56
CA THR A 51 -2.01 -7.26 10.74
C THR A 51 -1.47 -6.88 9.37
N ARG A 52 -1.65 -7.78 8.40
CA ARG A 52 -1.35 -7.56 6.98
C ARG A 52 -2.62 -7.22 6.24
N VAL A 53 -2.58 -6.06 5.61
CA VAL A 53 -3.71 -5.50 4.90
C VAL A 53 -3.44 -5.56 3.41
N ARG A 54 -4.20 -6.38 2.69
CA ARG A 54 -4.16 -6.43 1.24
C ARG A 54 -5.02 -5.30 0.67
N ILE A 55 -4.41 -4.46 -0.16
CA ILE A 55 -5.08 -3.33 -0.81
C ILE A 55 -4.94 -3.48 -2.33
N PRO A 56 -6.01 -3.92 -3.02
CA PRO A 56 -6.01 -4.03 -4.47
C PRO A 56 -5.93 -2.65 -5.12
N GLN A 57 -5.41 -2.59 -6.35
CA GLN A 57 -5.24 -1.34 -7.10
C GLN A 57 -6.53 -0.52 -7.18
N SER A 58 -7.69 -1.17 -7.30
CA SER A 58 -8.99 -0.49 -7.37
C SER A 58 -9.41 0.20 -6.07
N GLU A 59 -8.84 -0.20 -4.93
CA GLU A 59 -9.10 0.36 -3.59
C GLU A 59 -7.99 1.36 -3.18
N TRP A 60 -6.98 1.57 -4.04
CA TRP A 60 -6.13 2.74 -3.92
C TRP A 60 -7.01 3.91 -4.26
N SER A 61 -7.57 4.53 -3.22
CA SER A 61 -8.46 5.66 -3.35
C SER A 61 -7.80 6.68 -4.29
N ASP A 62 -8.59 7.31 -5.18
CA ASP A 62 -8.16 8.46 -6.01
C ASP A 62 -7.43 9.56 -5.17
N THR A 63 -7.55 9.49 -3.85
CA THR A 63 -6.90 10.26 -2.78
C THR A 63 -5.36 10.17 -2.71
N TRP A 64 -4.67 9.22 -3.36
CA TRP A 64 -3.18 9.22 -3.45
C TRP A 64 -2.59 10.38 -4.30
N THR A 65 -3.41 11.37 -4.61
CA THR A 65 -3.02 12.61 -5.28
C THR A 65 -2.74 13.70 -4.25
N ALA A 66 -1.69 13.57 -3.44
CA ALA A 66 -1.11 14.72 -2.70
C ALA A 66 0.34 14.46 -2.29
#